data_AF-A0A6B8KEJ2-F1
#
_entry.id   AF-A0A6B8KEJ2-F1
#
_cell.length_a   1.000
_cell.length_b   1.000
_cell.length_c   1.000
_cell.angle_alpha   90.00
_cell.angle_beta   90.00
_cell.angle_gamma   90.00
#
_symmetry.space_group_name_H-M   'P 1'
#
loop_
_entity.id
_entity.type
_entity.pdbx_description
1 polymer ?
#
loop_
_entity_poly.entity_id
_entity_poly.type
_entity_poly.pdbx_seq_one_letter_code
_entity_poly.pdbx_strand_id
1 'polypeptide(L)'
;MTTDKTERSTAELDSWVGRWVCVDQWNHNIVIAISKTDDGLDVQAFDPNDGEVAEIYDPRLVGDVFLFSAHWSTGQFTKYRVRQLGDELEIIFTYTDATHYKRDLSHQH
;
A
#
# COMPACT_ATOMS: atom_id res chain seq x y z
N MET A 1 -33.11 3.91 -0.47
CA MET A 1 -31.88 3.53 -1.20
C MET A 1 -31.12 2.60 -0.30
N THR A 2 -31.29 1.30 -0.51
CA THR A 2 -30.72 0.26 0.34
C THR A 2 -29.37 -0.09 -0.25
N THR A 3 -28.28 0.30 0.41
CA THR A 3 -26.94 -0.12 0.01
C THR A 3 -26.83 -1.60 0.36
N ASP A 4 -26.87 -2.44 -0.66
CA ASP A 4 -26.59 -3.86 -0.57
C ASP A 4 -25.12 -4.02 -0.15
N LYS A 5 -24.87 -4.28 1.14
CA LYS A 5 -23.58 -4.79 1.60
C LYS A 5 -23.57 -6.25 1.20
N THR A 6 -23.17 -6.54 -0.03
CA THR A 6 -22.95 -7.93 -0.46
C THR A 6 -21.79 -8.48 0.39
N GLU A 7 -22.11 -9.36 1.33
CA GLU A 7 -21.12 -10.13 2.08
C GLU A 7 -20.29 -10.94 1.08
N ARG A 8 -18.97 -10.73 1.06
CA ARG A 8 -18.08 -11.50 0.19
C ARG A 8 -17.93 -12.91 0.72
N SER A 9 -17.76 -13.86 -0.19
CA SER A 9 -17.47 -15.23 0.21
C SER A 9 -16.07 -15.31 0.86
N THR A 10 -15.94 -16.22 1.82
CA THR A 10 -14.65 -16.53 2.46
C THR A 10 -13.60 -16.90 1.42
N ALA A 11 -13.98 -17.65 0.38
CA ALA A 11 -13.09 -18.08 -0.70
C ALA A 11 -12.52 -16.91 -1.52
N GLU A 12 -13.32 -15.88 -1.79
CA GLU A 12 -12.82 -14.68 -2.48
C GLU A 12 -11.79 -13.96 -1.62
N LEU A 13 -12.05 -13.80 -0.32
CA LEU A 13 -11.09 -13.19 0.59
C LEU A 13 -9.83 -14.05 0.80
N ASP A 14 -9.94 -15.39 0.71
CA ASP A 14 -8.78 -16.29 0.84
C ASP A 14 -7.75 -16.03 -0.25
N SER A 15 -8.19 -15.68 -1.46
CA SER A 15 -7.27 -15.41 -2.56
C SER A 15 -6.38 -14.18 -2.33
N TRP A 16 -6.77 -13.24 -1.46
CA TRP A 16 -5.95 -12.07 -1.13
C TRP A 16 -4.87 -12.39 -0.09
N VAL A 17 -5.10 -13.40 0.76
CA VAL A 17 -4.27 -13.68 1.92
C VAL A 17 -2.92 -14.20 1.49
N GLY A 18 -1.86 -13.58 2.01
CA GLY A 18 -0.51 -14.00 1.73
C GLY A 18 0.50 -12.88 1.83
N ARG A 19 1.73 -13.25 1.50
CA ARG A 19 2.87 -12.34 1.43
C ARG A 19 3.19 -12.08 -0.03
N TRP A 20 2.99 -10.85 -0.46
CA TRP A 20 3.19 -10.40 -1.82
C TRP A 20 4.49 -9.61 -1.91
N VAL A 21 5.34 -9.97 -2.86
CA VAL A 21 6.65 -9.36 -3.07
C VAL A 21 6.68 -8.71 -4.45
N CYS A 22 7.34 -7.56 -4.55
CA CYS A 22 7.56 -6.94 -5.85
C CYS A 22 8.45 -7.83 -6.73
N VAL A 23 8.08 -7.99 -7.99
CA VAL A 23 8.84 -8.74 -9.00
C VAL A 23 9.63 -7.83 -9.94
N ASP A 24 9.59 -6.51 -9.71
CA ASP A 24 10.24 -5.55 -10.59
C ASP A 24 11.76 -5.45 -10.36
N GLN A 25 12.47 -4.99 -11.40
CA GLN A 25 13.91 -4.80 -11.39
C GLN A 25 14.35 -3.46 -10.77
N TRP A 26 13.41 -2.65 -10.29
CA TRP A 26 13.61 -1.24 -9.94
C TRP A 26 13.74 -1.00 -8.43
N ASN A 27 13.92 -2.07 -7.66
CA ASN A 27 14.28 -2.03 -6.24
C ASN A 27 13.19 -1.42 -5.33
N HIS A 28 11.93 -1.35 -5.80
CA HIS A 28 10.78 -1.10 -4.93
C HIS A 28 10.43 -2.39 -4.19
N ASN A 29 11.29 -2.77 -3.24
CA ASN A 29 11.20 -4.06 -2.57
C ASN A 29 10.10 -4.12 -1.49
N ILE A 30 9.09 -3.24 -1.52
CA ILE A 30 8.05 -3.23 -0.49
C ILE A 30 7.29 -4.57 -0.51
N VAL A 31 7.23 -5.20 0.65
CA VAL A 31 6.46 -6.42 0.88
C VAL A 31 5.09 -6.02 1.42
N ILE A 32 4.04 -6.53 0.78
CA ILE A 32 2.66 -6.37 1.23
C ILE A 32 2.18 -7.70 1.80
N ALA A 33 1.90 -7.76 3.10
CA ALA A 33 1.31 -8.92 3.74
C ALA A 33 -0.17 -8.65 4.02
N ILE A 34 -1.04 -9.47 3.46
CA ILE A 34 -2.50 -9.35 3.63
C ILE A 34 -2.99 -10.52 4.47
N SER A 35 -3.80 -10.21 5.48
CA SER A 35 -4.42 -11.18 6.38
C SER A 35 -5.93 -10.99 6.41
N LYS A 36 -6.65 -12.00 6.93
CA LYS A 36 -8.08 -11.89 7.22
C LYS A 36 -8.32 -11.43 8.64
N THR A 37 -9.38 -10.65 8.80
CA THR A 37 -9.98 -10.28 10.08
C THR A 37 -11.47 -10.62 10.06
N ASP A 38 -12.13 -10.52 11.20
CA ASP A 38 -13.59 -10.71 11.27
C ASP A 38 -14.35 -9.68 10.41
N ASP A 39 -13.76 -8.50 10.21
CA ASP A 39 -14.35 -7.39 9.45
C ASP A 39 -13.88 -7.30 7.99
N GLY A 40 -13.03 -8.23 7.53
CA GLY A 40 -12.56 -8.29 6.14
C GLY A 40 -11.07 -8.61 6.00
N LEU A 41 -10.32 -7.69 5.38
CA LEU A 41 -8.88 -7.81 5.18
C LEU A 41 -8.13 -6.77 6.00
N ASP A 42 -6.98 -7.17 6.51
CA ASP A 42 -5.97 -6.29 7.08
C ASP A 42 -4.68 -6.38 6.27
N VAL A 43 -3.80 -5.38 6.42
CA VAL A 43 -2.59 -5.28 5.62
C VAL A 43 -1.42 -4.74 6.45
N GLN A 44 -0.24 -5.26 6.15
CA GLN A 44 1.04 -4.73 6.60
C GLN A 44 1.91 -4.45 5.38
N ALA A 45 2.64 -3.33 5.43
CA ALA A 45 3.63 -2.98 4.42
C ALA A 45 4.99 -2.80 5.12
N PHE A 46 6.04 -3.41 4.58
CA PHE A 46 7.39 -3.26 5.13
C PHE A 46 8.46 -3.25 4.03
N ASP A 47 9.51 -2.47 4.23
CA ASP A 47 10.70 -2.45 3.40
C ASP A 47 11.70 -3.52 3.92
N PRO A 48 12.01 -4.56 3.14
CA PRO A 48 12.93 -5.61 3.55
C PRO A 48 14.39 -5.17 3.51
N ASN A 49 14.73 -4.03 2.90
CA ASN A 49 16.10 -3.56 2.78
C ASN A 49 16.66 -3.08 4.12
N ASP A 50 15.82 -2.45 4.94
CA ASP A 50 16.18 -1.92 6.26
C ASP A 50 15.27 -2.42 7.40
N GLY A 51 14.22 -3.17 7.06
CA GLY A 51 13.26 -3.71 8.02
C GLY A 51 12.21 -2.71 8.49
N GLU A 52 12.10 -1.55 7.83
CA GLU A 52 11.10 -0.54 8.16
C GLU A 52 9.68 -1.09 7.97
N VAL A 53 8.82 -0.93 8.98
CA VAL A 53 7.40 -1.29 8.91
C VAL A 53 6.58 -0.01 8.91
N ALA A 54 5.69 0.13 7.93
CA ALA A 54 4.82 1.28 7.84
C ALA A 54 3.65 1.21 8.82
N GLU A 55 3.21 2.38 9.27
CA GLU A 55 1.90 2.52 9.93
C GLU A 55 0.80 2.58 8.87
N ILE A 56 -0.23 1.75 9.02
CA ILE A 56 -1.28 1.55 8.02
C ILE A 56 -2.55 2.30 8.40
N TYR A 57 -3.15 2.96 7.40
CA TYR A 57 -4.37 3.75 7.56
C TYR A 57 -5.44 3.39 6.52
N ASP A 58 -6.69 3.41 6.97
CA ASP A 58 -7.91 3.21 6.18
C ASP A 58 -7.88 2.00 5.21
N PRO A 59 -7.45 0.79 5.65
CA PRO A 59 -7.51 -0.40 4.81
C PRO A 59 -8.97 -0.72 4.49
N ARG A 60 -9.30 -0.77 3.20
CA ARG A 60 -10.66 -1.09 2.74
C ARG A 60 -10.68 -1.72 1.37
N LEU A 61 -11.52 -2.73 1.22
CA LEU A 61 -11.72 -3.46 -0.03
C LEU A 61 -13.00 -2.96 -0.72
N VAL A 62 -12.85 -2.26 -1.85
CA VAL A 62 -13.96 -1.65 -2.61
C VAL A 62 -14.02 -2.30 -3.99
N GLY A 63 -15.03 -3.16 -4.21
CA GLY A 63 -15.04 -4.02 -5.41
C GLY A 63 -13.81 -4.92 -5.44
N ASP A 64 -13.09 -4.97 -6.55
CA ASP A 64 -11.85 -5.74 -6.76
C ASP A 64 -10.57 -4.99 -6.34
N VAL A 65 -10.70 -3.88 -5.62
CA VAL A 65 -9.58 -2.99 -5.28
C VAL A 65 -9.40 -2.87 -3.77
N PHE A 66 -8.21 -3.19 -3.28
CA PHE A 66 -7.80 -2.95 -1.90
C PHE A 66 -7.06 -1.62 -1.79
N LEU A 67 -7.58 -0.72 -0.97
CA LEU A 67 -7.07 0.64 -0.78
C LEU A 67 -6.55 0.77 0.65
N PHE A 68 -5.35 1.31 0.82
CA PHE A 68 -4.81 1.69 2.12
C PHE A 68 -3.77 2.81 1.94
N SER A 69 -3.43 3.48 3.04
CA SER A 69 -2.28 4.38 3.08
C SER A 69 -1.24 3.86 4.06
N ALA A 70 0.03 4.15 3.79
CA ALA A 70 1.17 3.77 4.60
C ALA A 70 1.97 5.03 4.96
N HIS A 71 2.26 5.21 6.24
CA HIS A 71 3.19 6.21 6.73
C HIS A 71 4.49 5.53 7.14
N TRP A 72 5.57 5.94 6.50
CA TRP A 72 6.92 5.44 6.75
C TRP A 72 7.61 6.33 7.78
N SER A 73 8.52 5.77 8.57
CA SER A 73 9.32 6.51 9.55
C SER A 73 10.21 7.58 8.92
N THR A 74 10.53 7.44 7.62
CA THR A 74 11.16 8.48 6.79
C THR A 74 10.29 9.74 6.62
N GLY A 75 9.03 9.72 7.04
CA GLY A 75 8.04 10.78 6.85
C GLY A 75 7.33 10.71 5.49
N GLN A 76 7.65 9.72 4.66
CA GLN A 76 6.94 9.48 3.42
C GLN A 76 5.53 8.96 3.73
N PHE A 77 4.53 9.52 3.06
CA PHE A 77 3.16 9.01 3.06
C PHE A 77 2.84 8.45 1.68
N THR A 78 2.46 7.17 1.61
CA THR A 78 2.14 6.48 0.36
C THR A 78 0.71 6.01 0.35
N LYS A 79 -0.03 6.29 -0.72
CA LYS A 79 -1.39 5.77 -0.95
C LYS A 79 -1.30 4.62 -1.93
N TYR A 80 -1.81 3.46 -1.54
CA TYR A 80 -1.81 2.25 -2.33
C TYR A 80 -3.20 1.93 -2.89
N ARG A 81 -3.22 1.55 -4.17
CA ARG A 81 -4.35 0.97 -4.88
C ARG A 81 -3.93 -0.38 -5.43
N VAL A 82 -4.40 -1.44 -4.80
CA VAL A 82 -4.03 -2.82 -5.10
C VAL A 82 -5.19 -3.52 -5.79
N ARG A 83 -4.92 -4.18 -6.92
CA ARG A 83 -5.88 -5.02 -7.65
C ARG A 83 -5.31 -6.42 -7.80
N GLN A 84 -6.12 -7.42 -7.49
CA GLN A 84 -5.72 -8.81 -7.66
C GLN A 84 -5.95 -9.28 -9.11
N LEU A 85 -4.95 -9.95 -9.68
CA LEU A 85 -4.95 -10.51 -11.04
C LEU A 85 -4.63 -12.01 -10.97
N GLY A 86 -5.50 -12.79 -10.33
CA GLY A 86 -5.25 -14.20 -10.05
C GLY A 86 -4.16 -14.35 -8.98
N ASP A 87 -3.03 -14.95 -9.36
CA ASP A 87 -1.87 -15.19 -8.47
C ASP A 87 -0.88 -14.01 -8.46
N GLU A 88 -1.27 -12.84 -8.98
CA GLU A 88 -0.48 -11.62 -9.02
C GLU A 88 -1.24 -10.44 -8.40
N LEU A 89 -0.51 -9.42 -7.94
CA LEU A 89 -1.06 -8.12 -7.58
C LEU A 89 -0.54 -7.04 -8.53
N GLU A 90 -1.46 -6.24 -9.05
CA GLU A 90 -1.15 -4.95 -9.62
C GLU A 90 -1.26 -3.89 -8.52
N ILE A 91 -0.19 -3.12 -8.32
CA ILE A 91 -0.14 -2.05 -7.33
C ILE A 91 0.12 -0.72 -8.04
N ILE A 92 -0.80 0.22 -7.87
CA ILE A 92 -0.62 1.62 -8.24
C ILE A 92 -0.46 2.41 -6.95
N PHE A 93 0.61 3.20 -6.84
CA PHE A 93 0.84 4.01 -5.65
C PHE A 93 1.20 5.46 -5.99
N THR A 94 0.87 6.35 -5.06
CA THR A 94 1.35 7.74 -5.06
C THR A 94 1.98 8.03 -3.71
N TYR A 95 3.13 8.70 -3.72
CA TYR A 95 3.86 9.01 -2.49
C TYR A 95 4.15 10.51 -2.38
N THR A 96 4.31 10.98 -1.15
CA THR A 96 4.82 12.32 -0.86
C THR A 96 6.33 12.33 -0.92
N ASP A 97 6.90 13.37 -1.52
CA ASP A 97 8.33 13.62 -1.52
C ASP A 97 8.61 15.05 -1.02
N ALA A 98 9.77 15.24 -0.40
CA ALA A 98 10.22 16.51 0.13
C ALA A 98 11.64 16.80 -0.34
N THR A 99 11.78 17.79 -1.22
CA THR A 99 13.09 18.31 -1.62
C THR A 99 13.37 19.64 -0.93
N HIS A 100 14.56 19.74 -0.32
CA HIS A 100 14.97 20.94 0.40
C HIS A 100 15.87 21.81 -0.47
N TYR A 101 15.54 23.10 -0.57
CA TYR A 101 16.34 24.10 -1.28
C TYR A 101 16.86 25.14 -0.29
N LYS A 102 18.03 25.70 -0.57
CA LYS A 102 18.57 26.87 0.15
C LYS A 102 18.61 28.07 -0.78
N ARG A 103 18.54 29.27 -0.20
CA ARG A 103 18.69 30.53 -0.95
C ARG A 103 20.08 30.58 -1.60
N ASP A 104 20.11 30.89 -2.89
CA ASP A 104 21.34 31.24 -3.60
C ASP A 104 21.69 32.71 -3.34
N LEU A 105 22.94 32.97 -2.95
CA LEU A 105 23.46 34.31 -2.66
C LEU A 105 24.51 34.78 -3.69
N SER A 106 24.80 34.00 -4.74
CA SER A 106 25.86 34.32 -5.71
C SER A 106 25.54 35.45 -6.71
N HIS A 107 24.34 36.03 -6.67
CA HIS A 107 23.88 37.03 -7.65
C HIS A 107 23.46 38.37 -7.05
N GLN A 108 23.92 38.71 -5.85
CA GLN A 108 23.79 40.09 -5.33
C GLN A 108 24.97 40.94 -5.84
N HIS A 109 24.80 41.53 -7.02
CA HIS A 109 25.66 42.57 -7.58
C HIS A 109 24.89 43.89 -7.72
#